data_AF-A0A2N4UIJ8-F1
#
_entry.id   AF-A0A2N4UIJ8-F1
#
_cell.length_a   1.000
_cell.length_b   1.000
_cell.length_c   1.000
_cell.angle_alpha   90.00
_cell.angle_beta   90.00
_cell.angle_gamma   90.00
#
_symmetry.space_group_name_H-M   'P 1'
#
loop_
_entity.id
_entity.type
_entity.pdbx_description
1 polymer ?
#
loop_
_entity_poly.entity_id
_entity_poly.type
_entity_poly.pdbx_seq_one_letter_code
_entity_poly.pdbx_strand_id
1 'polypeptide(L)'
;MDIFIQHYKKNMAGRDYAVGDIHGHFGRLEHAMETIGFDPGQDRLFSVGDLVDRGPQADQALDWLALPWFHAVRGNHEDYAIRHSLIGGVDIENYRSNGGGWFLDMPRTRQKQFGLVFNDLPYAMEIETDNGLVGIIHAVCPVPDWAQLADALGSESARMQAIWSRERIQSLDETKVKNIHAVVVGHTPLQEVVALGNTVHIDTGGWLEKGHFTLLDLGNF
;
A
#
# COMPACT_ATOMS: atom_id res chain seq x y z
N MET A 1 -10.61 -9.31 -17.07
CA MET A 1 -10.11 -7.92 -17.20
C MET A 1 -9.32 -7.68 -15.95
N ASP A 2 -8.03 -7.39 -16.08
CA ASP A 2 -7.20 -7.05 -14.92
C ASP A 2 -7.73 -5.73 -14.36
N ILE A 3 -8.30 -5.78 -13.16
CA ILE A 3 -8.79 -4.60 -12.47
C ILE A 3 -7.59 -4.02 -11.74
N PHE A 4 -6.87 -3.10 -12.40
CA PHE A 4 -5.73 -2.42 -11.78
C PHE A 4 -6.13 -1.43 -10.68
N ILE A 5 -7.38 -0.97 -10.70
CA ILE A 5 -7.93 0.02 -9.78
C ILE A 5 -9.21 -0.53 -9.15
N GLN A 6 -9.27 -0.57 -7.83
CA GLN A 6 -10.48 -0.97 -7.11
C GLN A 6 -11.19 0.25 -6.52
N HIS A 7 -12.49 0.35 -6.78
CA HIS A 7 -13.31 1.48 -6.34
C HIS A 7 -14.16 1.12 -5.12
N TYR A 8 -14.18 2.01 -4.13
CA TYR A 8 -14.92 1.89 -2.89
C TYR A 8 -15.83 3.10 -2.70
N LYS A 9 -17.12 2.82 -2.57
CA LYS A 9 -18.10 3.84 -2.18
C LYS A 9 -17.79 4.36 -0.78
N LYS A 10 -18.27 5.57 -0.53
CA LYS A 10 -18.16 6.23 0.77
C LYS A 10 -18.68 5.32 1.89
N ASN A 11 -17.92 5.23 2.98
CA ASN A 11 -18.38 4.56 4.18
C ASN A 11 -19.48 5.39 4.86
N MET A 12 -20.66 4.79 5.04
CA MET A 12 -21.79 5.43 5.73
C MET A 12 -21.97 4.91 7.16
N ALA A 13 -21.21 3.89 7.56
CA ALA A 13 -21.31 3.24 8.86
C ALA A 13 -20.22 3.69 9.84
N GLY A 14 -19.02 3.97 9.34
CA GLY A 14 -17.88 4.39 10.15
C GLY A 14 -16.88 5.25 9.39
N ARG A 15 -15.63 5.21 9.85
CA ARG A 15 -14.50 6.00 9.35
C ARG A 15 -13.63 5.16 8.42
N ASP A 16 -13.01 5.84 7.47
CA ASP A 16 -12.04 5.21 6.57
C ASP A 16 -10.65 5.74 6.91
N TYR A 17 -9.72 4.83 7.19
CA TYR A 17 -8.35 5.16 7.51
C TYR A 17 -7.40 4.67 6.43
N ALA A 18 -6.33 5.42 6.13
CA ALA A 18 -5.19 4.91 5.40
C ALA A 18 -3.99 4.66 6.33
N VAL A 19 -3.21 3.62 6.02
CA VAL A 19 -1.99 3.25 6.77
C VAL A 19 -0.79 3.11 5.85
N GLY A 20 0.37 3.56 6.35
CA GLY A 20 1.68 3.39 5.71
C GLY A 20 2.16 1.94 5.63
N ASP A 21 3.42 1.76 5.21
CA ASP A 21 4.06 0.45 5.03
C ASP A 21 4.09 -0.37 6.32
N ILE A 22 3.65 -1.64 6.26
CA ILE A 22 3.43 -2.48 7.45
C ILE A 22 4.60 -3.42 7.72
N HIS A 23 5.19 -4.00 6.67
CA HIS A 23 6.35 -4.87 6.75
C HIS A 23 6.27 -5.91 7.88
N GLY A 24 5.19 -6.68 7.95
CA GLY A 24 5.03 -7.75 8.92
C GLY A 24 5.03 -7.31 10.39
N HIS A 25 4.68 -6.06 10.68
CA HIS A 25 4.53 -5.54 12.06
C HIS A 25 3.05 -5.36 12.44
N PHE A 26 2.22 -6.34 12.10
CA PHE A 26 0.78 -6.31 12.32
C PHE A 26 0.38 -6.09 13.78
N GLY A 27 1.09 -6.68 14.76
CA GLY A 27 0.80 -6.46 16.17
C GLY A 27 1.04 -5.01 16.62
N ARG A 28 2.01 -4.32 16.01
CA ARG A 28 2.23 -2.87 16.26
C ARG A 28 1.14 -2.03 15.60
N LEU A 29 0.65 -2.46 14.43
CA LEU A 29 -0.49 -1.83 13.76
C LEU A 29 -1.77 -1.98 14.58
N GLU A 30 -2.08 -3.18 15.10
CA GLU A 30 -3.22 -3.41 15.99
C GLU A 30 -3.18 -2.45 17.18
N HIS A 31 -2.03 -2.30 17.82
CA HIS A 31 -1.89 -1.37 18.92
C HIS A 31 -2.17 0.10 18.50
N ALA A 32 -1.68 0.52 17.34
CA ALA A 32 -1.98 1.86 16.81
C ALA A 32 -3.49 2.03 16.54
N MET A 33 -4.16 1.01 15.99
CA MET A 33 -5.61 1.00 15.76
C MET A 33 -6.41 1.08 17.07
N GLU A 34 -5.96 0.41 18.13
CA GLU A 34 -6.56 0.52 19.47
C GLU A 34 -6.51 1.96 19.99
N THR A 35 -5.40 2.68 19.77
CA THR A 35 -5.26 4.07 20.25
C THR A 35 -6.26 5.04 19.64
N ILE A 36 -6.72 4.78 18.42
CA ILE A 36 -7.71 5.61 17.73
C ILE A 36 -9.15 5.09 17.91
N GLY A 37 -9.31 4.00 18.68
CA GLY A 37 -10.59 3.33 18.86
C GLY A 37 -11.18 2.84 17.54
N PHE A 38 -10.36 2.19 16.71
CA PHE A 38 -10.82 1.59 15.45
C PHE A 38 -11.86 0.51 15.72
N ASP A 39 -13.00 0.58 15.04
CA ASP A 39 -14.09 -0.39 15.14
C ASP A 39 -14.16 -1.25 13.87
N PRO A 40 -13.70 -2.52 13.89
CA PRO A 40 -13.74 -3.40 12.72
C PRO A 40 -15.16 -3.76 12.23
N GLY A 41 -16.20 -3.41 12.99
CA GLY A 41 -17.60 -3.56 12.57
C GLY A 41 -18.13 -2.39 11.73
N GLN A 42 -17.45 -1.24 11.73
CA GLN A 42 -17.92 0.00 11.09
C GLN A 42 -16.84 0.69 10.25
N ASP A 43 -15.60 0.69 10.72
CA ASP A 43 -14.45 1.34 10.10
C ASP A 43 -13.79 0.44 9.04
N ARG A 44 -13.07 1.06 8.10
CA ARG A 44 -12.23 0.37 7.10
C ARG A 44 -10.80 0.90 7.13
N LEU A 45 -9.85 0.03 6.85
CA LEU A 45 -8.42 0.35 6.79
C LEU A 45 -7.86 0.05 5.40
N PHE A 46 -7.29 1.07 4.78
CA PHE A 46 -6.70 1.04 3.45
C PHE A 46 -5.17 1.16 3.53
N SER A 47 -4.45 0.08 3.29
CA SER A 47 -2.98 0.06 3.28
C SER A 47 -2.43 0.52 1.93
N VAL A 48 -1.33 1.29 2.00
CA VAL A 48 -0.50 1.67 0.85
C VAL A 48 0.37 0.52 0.32
N GLY A 49 0.23 -0.71 0.83
CA GLY A 49 1.01 -1.88 0.42
C GLY A 49 2.23 -2.12 1.31
N ASP A 50 3.16 -2.93 0.82
CA ASP A 50 4.34 -3.36 1.57
C ASP A 50 3.93 -3.99 2.92
N LEU A 51 3.09 -5.02 2.81
CA LEU A 51 2.52 -5.77 3.92
C LEU A 51 3.55 -6.70 4.56
N VAL A 52 4.50 -7.18 3.75
CA VAL A 52 5.44 -8.25 4.09
C VAL A 52 6.89 -7.81 4.07
N ASP A 53 7.77 -8.76 4.37
CA ASP A 53 9.22 -8.59 4.53
C ASP A 53 9.60 -7.70 5.72
N ARG A 54 10.88 -7.74 6.09
CA ARG A 54 11.53 -6.97 7.16
C ARG A 54 11.06 -7.28 8.59
N GLY A 55 9.76 -7.44 8.83
CA GLY A 55 9.20 -7.74 10.15
C GLY A 55 8.89 -9.22 10.41
N PRO A 56 8.58 -9.55 11.67
CA PRO A 56 8.48 -10.93 12.14
C PRO A 56 7.14 -11.63 11.80
N GLN A 57 6.09 -10.90 11.44
CA GLN A 57 4.73 -11.41 11.25
C GLN A 57 4.28 -11.36 9.77
N ALA A 58 5.23 -11.37 8.83
CA ALA A 58 4.92 -11.28 7.41
C ALA A 58 4.01 -12.43 6.91
N ASP A 59 4.02 -13.57 7.59
CA ASP A 59 3.17 -14.72 7.29
C ASP A 59 1.68 -14.48 7.60
N GLN A 60 1.35 -13.48 8.41
CA GLN A 60 -0.03 -13.07 8.74
C GLN A 60 -0.69 -12.23 7.64
N ALA A 61 0.03 -11.80 6.61
CA ALA A 61 -0.50 -10.90 5.59
C ALA A 61 -1.75 -11.45 4.88
N LEU A 62 -1.83 -12.76 4.65
CA LEU A 62 -3.02 -13.38 4.05
C LEU A 62 -4.22 -13.38 5.01
N ASP A 63 -3.97 -13.52 6.31
CA ASP A 63 -5.03 -13.48 7.31
C ASP A 63 -5.60 -12.07 7.42
N TRP A 64 -4.75 -11.05 7.36
CA TRP A 64 -5.16 -9.65 7.29
C TRP A 64 -5.95 -9.32 6.02
N LEU A 65 -5.48 -9.76 4.86
CA LEU A 65 -6.18 -9.58 3.58
C LEU A 65 -7.54 -10.31 3.53
N ALA A 66 -7.76 -11.30 4.40
CA ALA A 66 -9.05 -11.97 4.52
C ALA A 66 -10.05 -11.20 5.40
N LEU A 67 -9.62 -10.17 6.14
CA LEU A 67 -10.49 -9.35 6.98
C LEU A 67 -11.32 -8.41 6.09
N PRO A 68 -12.66 -8.35 6.26
CA PRO A 68 -13.53 -7.61 5.35
C PRO A 68 -13.34 -6.09 5.40
N TRP A 69 -12.72 -5.58 6.45
CA TRP A 69 -12.43 -4.16 6.67
C TRP A 69 -11.01 -3.76 6.27
N PHE A 70 -10.15 -4.72 5.89
CA PHE A 70 -8.76 -4.45 5.50
C PHE A 70 -8.59 -4.57 3.99
N HIS A 71 -8.07 -3.51 3.38
CA HIS A 71 -7.86 -3.41 1.94
C HIS A 71 -6.45 -2.90 1.69
N ALA A 72 -5.77 -3.39 0.66
CA ALA A 72 -4.40 -2.98 0.37
C ALA A 72 -4.18 -2.82 -1.13
N VAL A 73 -3.32 -1.88 -1.50
CA VAL A 73 -2.70 -1.89 -2.84
C VAL A 73 -1.46 -2.77 -2.85
N ARG A 74 -1.03 -3.17 -4.04
CA ARG A 74 0.23 -3.89 -4.25
C ARG A 74 1.42 -2.96 -4.02
N GLY A 75 2.28 -3.31 -3.06
CA GLY A 75 3.60 -2.71 -2.88
C GLY A 75 4.68 -3.38 -3.71
N ASN A 76 5.90 -2.84 -3.65
CA ASN A 76 7.02 -3.44 -4.37
C ASN A 76 7.51 -4.75 -3.72
N HIS A 77 7.25 -4.94 -2.42
CA HIS A 77 7.57 -6.18 -1.72
C HIS A 77 6.62 -7.32 -2.12
N GLU A 78 5.33 -7.04 -2.29
CA GLU A 78 4.39 -8.00 -2.86
C GLU A 78 4.76 -8.35 -4.31
N ASP A 79 5.18 -7.38 -5.12
CA ASP A 79 5.61 -7.60 -6.51
C ASP A 79 6.84 -8.52 -6.60
N TYR A 80 7.80 -8.41 -5.67
CA TYR A 80 8.91 -9.36 -5.54
C TYR A 80 8.42 -10.79 -5.29
N ALA A 81 7.51 -10.99 -4.33
CA ALA A 81 6.93 -12.29 -4.01
C ALA A 81 6.17 -12.89 -5.20
N ILE A 82 5.38 -12.08 -5.92
CA ILE A 82 4.65 -12.47 -7.13
C ILE A 82 5.62 -12.95 -8.21
N ARG A 83 6.61 -12.12 -8.56
CA ARG A 83 7.60 -12.45 -9.61
C ARG A 83 8.39 -13.70 -9.27
N HIS A 84 8.82 -13.85 -8.01
CA HIS A 84 9.54 -15.04 -7.56
C HIS A 84 8.71 -16.31 -7.73
N SER A 85 7.45 -16.28 -7.29
CA SER A 85 6.63 -17.48 -7.14
C SER A 85 5.82 -17.87 -8.37
N LEU A 86 5.47 -16.91 -9.24
CA LEU A 86 4.60 -17.15 -10.40
C LEU A 86 5.34 -17.09 -11.74
N ILE A 87 6.39 -16.29 -11.85
CA ILE A 87 7.08 -16.03 -13.13
C ILE A 87 8.47 -16.69 -13.14
N GLY A 88 9.22 -16.54 -12.07
CA GLY A 88 10.65 -16.89 -11.99
C GLY A 88 11.51 -15.80 -12.66
N GLY A 89 12.51 -15.28 -11.95
CA GLY A 89 13.41 -14.25 -12.51
C GLY A 89 13.76 -13.09 -11.58
N VAL A 90 13.58 -13.24 -10.26
CA VAL A 90 14.07 -12.25 -9.28
C VAL A 90 15.50 -12.54 -8.87
N ASP A 91 16.25 -11.48 -8.56
CA ASP A 91 17.52 -11.60 -7.84
C ASP A 91 17.24 -12.05 -6.39
N ILE A 92 17.57 -13.31 -6.09
CA ILE A 92 17.29 -13.95 -4.80
C ILE A 92 18.14 -13.32 -3.69
N GLU A 93 19.39 -12.96 -3.97
CA GLU A 93 20.27 -12.35 -2.97
C GLU A 93 19.77 -10.96 -2.60
N ASN A 94 19.39 -10.16 -3.60
CA ASN A 94 18.77 -8.87 -3.38
C ASN A 94 17.42 -8.99 -2.67
N TYR A 95 16.59 -9.96 -3.03
CA TYR A 95 15.29 -10.13 -2.36
C TYR A 95 15.49 -10.50 -0.87
N ARG A 96 16.40 -11.44 -0.58
CA ARG A 96 16.71 -11.82 0.80
C ARG A 96 17.27 -10.65 1.61
N SER A 97 18.19 -9.86 1.05
CA SER A 97 18.79 -8.70 1.73
C SER A 97 17.77 -7.61 2.06
N ASN A 98 16.69 -7.50 1.28
CA ASN A 98 15.58 -6.58 1.51
C ASN A 98 14.45 -7.17 2.38
N GLY A 99 14.68 -8.32 3.03
CA GLY A 99 13.76 -8.89 4.01
C GLY A 99 12.92 -10.06 3.52
N GLY A 100 13.10 -10.52 2.28
CA GLY A 100 12.37 -11.65 1.68
C GLY A 100 12.72 -13.04 2.24
N GLY A 101 13.56 -13.13 3.27
CA GLY A 101 14.03 -14.41 3.82
C GLY A 101 12.89 -15.33 4.28
N TRP A 102 11.90 -14.78 5.00
CA TRP A 102 10.72 -15.53 5.47
C TRP A 102 9.97 -16.21 4.30
N PHE A 103 9.86 -15.51 3.17
CA PHE A 103 9.21 -15.99 1.96
C PHE A 103 10.07 -17.02 1.22
N LEU A 104 11.36 -16.75 1.06
CA LEU A 104 12.28 -17.64 0.35
C LEU A 104 12.46 -18.98 1.07
N ASP A 105 12.36 -19.00 2.40
CA ASP A 105 12.58 -20.19 3.22
C ASP A 105 11.32 -21.07 3.40
N MET A 106 10.13 -20.59 3.00
CA MET A 106 8.89 -21.38 3.09
C MET A 106 8.73 -22.37 1.91
N PRO A 107 7.87 -23.40 2.04
CA PRO A 107 7.61 -24.33 0.95
C PRO A 107 7.07 -23.63 -0.31
N ARG A 108 7.51 -24.07 -1.49
CA ARG A 108 7.06 -23.51 -2.80
C ARG A 108 5.54 -23.47 -2.98
N THR A 109 4.82 -24.42 -2.40
CA THR A 109 3.34 -24.44 -2.42
C THR A 109 2.76 -23.24 -1.68
N ARG A 110 3.34 -22.88 -0.53
CA ARG A 110 2.94 -21.70 0.25
C ARG A 110 3.38 -20.42 -0.46
N GLN A 111 4.60 -20.37 -1.02
CA GLN A 111 5.04 -19.23 -1.84
C GLN A 111 4.05 -18.93 -2.98
N LYS A 112 3.61 -19.98 -3.69
CA LYS A 112 2.62 -19.86 -4.77
C LYS A 112 1.27 -19.35 -4.26
N GLN A 113 0.83 -19.77 -3.08
CA GLN A 113 -0.41 -19.26 -2.47
C GLN A 113 -0.35 -17.75 -2.23
N PHE A 114 0.72 -17.29 -1.58
CA PHE A 114 0.96 -15.85 -1.38
C PHE A 114 1.05 -15.11 -2.71
N GLY A 115 1.81 -15.62 -3.66
CA GLY A 115 1.94 -15.03 -4.99
C GLY A 115 0.60 -14.84 -5.70
N LEU A 116 -0.30 -15.82 -5.62
CA LEU A 116 -1.65 -15.69 -6.20
C LEU A 116 -2.47 -14.61 -5.51
N VAL A 117 -2.53 -14.60 -4.17
CA VAL A 117 -3.30 -13.59 -3.42
C VAL A 117 -2.73 -12.18 -3.64
N PHE A 118 -1.41 -12.01 -3.61
CA PHE A 118 -0.77 -10.73 -3.89
C PHE A 118 -0.98 -10.29 -5.34
N ASN A 119 -1.07 -11.22 -6.28
CA ASN A 119 -1.37 -10.91 -7.67
C ASN A 119 -2.82 -10.44 -7.90
N ASP A 120 -3.72 -10.70 -6.95
CA ASP A 120 -5.08 -10.17 -6.98
C ASP A 120 -5.19 -8.76 -6.38
N LEU A 121 -4.14 -8.26 -5.69
CA LEU A 121 -4.13 -6.89 -5.17
C LEU A 121 -4.10 -5.87 -6.31
N PRO A 122 -4.94 -4.82 -6.24
CA PRO A 122 -4.92 -3.74 -7.22
C PRO A 122 -3.65 -2.88 -7.05
N TYR A 123 -3.28 -2.15 -8.10
CA TYR A 123 -2.20 -1.15 -8.02
C TYR A 123 -2.67 0.17 -7.41
N ALA A 124 -3.97 0.47 -7.50
CA ALA A 124 -4.57 1.63 -6.88
C ALA A 124 -5.95 1.34 -6.30
N MET A 125 -6.35 2.12 -5.31
CA MET A 125 -7.72 2.16 -4.81
C MET A 125 -8.29 3.56 -4.92
N GLU A 126 -9.59 3.65 -5.13
CA GLU A 126 -10.35 4.90 -5.13
C GLU A 126 -11.40 4.85 -4.03
N ILE A 127 -11.41 5.84 -3.14
CA ILE A 127 -12.33 5.92 -2.01
C ILE A 127 -13.11 7.23 -2.12
N GLU A 128 -14.43 7.14 -2.23
CA GLU A 128 -15.29 8.32 -2.19
C GLU A 128 -15.32 8.91 -0.78
N THR A 129 -15.07 10.21 -0.64
CA THR A 129 -15.22 10.96 0.61
C THR A 129 -16.08 12.21 0.37
N ASP A 130 -16.43 12.94 1.44
CA ASP A 130 -17.15 14.21 1.30
C ASP A 130 -16.33 15.30 0.59
N ASN A 131 -15.00 15.19 0.62
CA ASN A 131 -14.09 16.16 0.00
C ASN A 131 -13.76 15.81 -1.47
N GLY A 132 -14.24 14.66 -1.95
CA GLY A 132 -13.99 14.12 -3.28
C GLY A 132 -13.31 12.76 -3.23
N LEU A 133 -12.85 12.28 -4.39
CA LEU A 133 -12.19 10.98 -4.51
C LEU A 133 -10.79 11.03 -3.90
N VAL A 134 -10.46 10.10 -3.00
CA VAL A 134 -9.10 9.88 -2.50
C VAL A 134 -8.52 8.64 -3.15
N GLY A 135 -7.32 8.77 -3.70
CA GLY A 135 -6.60 7.68 -4.34
C GLY A 135 -5.55 7.11 -3.41
N ILE A 136 -5.45 5.78 -3.32
CA ILE A 136 -4.34 5.10 -2.64
C ILE A 136 -3.49 4.44 -3.71
N ILE A 137 -2.18 4.68 -3.69
CA ILE A 137 -1.19 4.06 -4.60
C ILE A 137 0.13 3.92 -3.84
N HIS A 138 0.90 2.87 -4.07
CA HIS A 138 2.02 2.56 -3.18
C HIS A 138 3.10 3.65 -3.12
N ALA A 139 3.61 4.11 -4.28
CA ALA A 139 4.74 5.04 -4.32
C ALA A 139 4.42 6.38 -5.01
N VAL A 140 3.87 6.34 -6.23
CA VAL A 140 3.55 7.58 -6.99
C VAL A 140 2.41 7.36 -7.99
N CYS A 141 1.65 8.41 -8.31
CA CYS A 141 0.81 8.43 -9.51
C CYS A 141 1.68 8.66 -10.76
N PRO A 142 1.78 7.71 -11.72
CA PRO A 142 2.66 7.80 -12.88
C PRO A 142 2.17 8.75 -13.99
N VAL A 143 1.04 9.42 -13.77
CA VAL A 143 0.41 10.36 -14.71
C VAL A 143 -0.03 11.63 -14.00
N PRO A 144 -0.07 12.79 -14.70
CA PRO A 144 -0.48 14.06 -14.08
C PRO A 144 -2.00 14.18 -13.85
N ASP A 145 -2.78 13.25 -14.38
CA ASP A 145 -4.24 13.25 -14.33
C ASP A 145 -4.74 11.86 -13.93
N TRP A 146 -5.41 11.77 -12.79
CA TRP A 146 -5.89 10.50 -12.24
C TRP A 146 -6.86 9.78 -13.18
N ALA A 147 -7.64 10.52 -14.00
CA ALA A 147 -8.55 9.91 -14.96
C ALA A 147 -7.84 9.06 -16.03
N GLN A 148 -6.52 9.24 -16.21
CA GLN A 148 -5.69 8.48 -17.15
C GLN A 148 -4.99 7.28 -16.49
N LEU A 149 -5.11 7.12 -15.16
CA LEU A 149 -4.36 6.11 -14.41
C LEU A 149 -4.69 4.69 -14.87
N ALA A 150 -5.97 4.38 -15.08
CA ALA A 150 -6.41 3.04 -15.49
C ALA A 150 -5.74 2.60 -16.81
N ASP A 151 -5.72 3.48 -17.81
CA ASP A 151 -5.07 3.21 -19.10
C ASP A 151 -3.55 3.11 -18.95
N ALA A 152 -2.94 4.00 -18.17
CA ALA A 152 -1.49 4.01 -17.94
C ALA A 152 -1.00 2.70 -17.30
N LEU A 153 -1.73 2.19 -16.29
CA LEU A 153 -1.43 0.95 -15.59
C LEU A 153 -1.51 -0.31 -16.48
N GLY A 154 -2.04 -0.21 -17.70
CA GLY A 154 -1.90 -1.25 -18.72
C GLY A 154 -0.44 -1.53 -19.10
N SER A 155 0.45 -0.54 -18.95
CA SER A 155 1.89 -0.70 -19.22
C SER A 155 2.67 -1.16 -17.98
N GLU A 156 3.65 -2.04 -18.19
CA GLU A 156 4.56 -2.45 -17.11
C GLU A 156 5.36 -1.28 -16.55
N SER A 157 5.79 -0.35 -17.41
CA SER A 157 6.53 0.85 -17.00
C SER A 157 5.76 1.69 -15.97
N ALA A 158 4.48 1.97 -16.22
CA ALA A 158 3.66 2.73 -15.27
C ALA A 158 3.44 1.95 -13.97
N ARG A 159 3.21 0.64 -14.03
CA ARG A 159 3.10 -0.21 -12.83
C ARG A 159 4.39 -0.23 -12.00
N MET A 160 5.55 -0.20 -12.66
CA MET A 160 6.84 -0.10 -11.98
C MET A 160 7.03 1.25 -11.33
N GLN A 161 6.72 2.35 -12.02
CA GLN A 161 6.76 3.68 -11.41
C GLN A 161 5.85 3.75 -10.18
N ALA A 162 4.62 3.23 -10.29
CA ALA A 162 3.61 3.24 -9.24
C ALA A 162 4.06 2.60 -7.93
N ILE A 163 4.99 1.63 -7.98
CA ILE A 163 5.45 0.90 -6.80
C ILE A 163 6.93 1.15 -6.45
N TRP A 164 7.75 1.70 -7.36
CA TRP A 164 9.20 1.88 -7.12
C TRP A 164 9.67 3.33 -7.08
N SER A 165 8.90 4.27 -7.64
CA SER A 165 9.42 5.63 -7.82
C SER A 165 9.50 6.40 -6.50
N ARG A 166 10.63 7.07 -6.31
CA ARG A 166 10.84 8.04 -5.22
C ARG A 166 11.02 9.47 -5.73
N GLU A 167 10.82 9.69 -7.02
CA GLU A 167 11.18 10.94 -7.69
C GLU A 167 10.43 12.14 -7.11
N ARG A 168 9.12 12.00 -6.84
CA ARG A 168 8.30 13.09 -6.28
C ARG A 168 8.82 13.58 -4.94
N ILE A 169 9.10 12.66 -4.01
CA ILE A 169 9.60 13.02 -2.67
C ILE A 169 11.05 13.50 -2.73
N GLN A 170 11.89 12.96 -3.62
CA GLN A 170 13.27 13.39 -3.80
C GLN A 170 13.41 14.78 -4.44
N SER A 171 12.50 15.13 -5.36
CA SER A 171 12.47 16.42 -6.05
C SER A 171 11.60 17.46 -5.36
N LEU A 172 10.86 17.08 -4.31
CA LEU A 172 9.86 17.91 -3.64
C LEU A 172 8.81 18.46 -4.63
N ASP A 173 8.37 17.62 -5.58
CA ASP A 173 7.40 18.01 -6.59
C ASP A 173 6.00 18.21 -5.98
N GLU A 174 5.59 19.46 -5.84
CA GLU A 174 4.27 19.87 -5.35
C GLU A 174 3.20 19.95 -6.46
N THR A 175 3.50 19.51 -7.69
CA THR A 175 2.53 19.51 -8.78
C THR A 175 1.34 18.62 -8.43
N LYS A 176 0.13 19.20 -8.45
CA LYS A 176 -1.10 18.47 -8.15
C LYS A 176 -1.47 17.48 -9.24
N VAL A 177 -1.91 16.29 -8.82
CA VAL A 177 -2.58 15.31 -9.69
C VAL A 177 -4.01 15.78 -9.93
N LYS A 178 -4.41 15.88 -11.20
CA LYS A 178 -5.75 16.35 -11.59
C LYS A 178 -6.81 15.26 -11.40
N ASN A 179 -8.07 15.67 -11.36
CA ASN A 179 -9.25 14.80 -11.25
C ASN A 179 -9.27 13.87 -10.03
N ILE A 180 -8.60 14.28 -8.95
CA ILE A 180 -8.65 13.60 -7.66
C ILE A 180 -8.47 14.61 -6.53
N HIS A 181 -9.10 14.36 -5.37
CA HIS A 181 -8.95 15.23 -4.21
C HIS A 181 -7.53 15.11 -3.65
N ALA A 182 -7.11 13.90 -3.33
CA ALA A 182 -5.78 13.60 -2.80
C ALA A 182 -5.28 12.22 -3.25
N VAL A 183 -3.97 12.04 -3.27
CA VAL A 183 -3.29 10.76 -3.53
C VAL A 183 -2.46 10.40 -2.30
N VAL A 184 -2.81 9.34 -1.61
CA VAL A 184 -2.10 8.86 -0.41
C VAL A 184 -1.12 7.75 -0.80
N VAL A 185 0.12 7.87 -0.35
CA VAL A 185 1.22 6.98 -0.72
C VAL A 185 2.12 6.61 0.48
N GLY A 186 2.88 5.54 0.34
CA GLY A 186 3.89 5.07 1.30
C GLY A 186 5.29 5.02 0.69
N HIS A 187 5.92 3.84 0.77
CA HIS A 187 7.17 3.42 0.13
C HIS A 187 8.48 4.08 0.61
N THR A 188 8.42 5.38 0.92
CA THR A 188 9.58 6.15 1.41
C THR A 188 9.35 6.49 2.88
N PRO A 189 10.09 5.86 3.81
CA PRO A 189 9.98 6.17 5.23
C PRO A 189 10.36 7.61 5.54
N LEU A 190 9.47 8.33 6.21
CA LEU A 190 9.62 9.71 6.66
C LEU A 190 9.48 9.78 8.19
N GLN A 191 9.93 10.89 8.80
CA GLN A 191 9.74 11.09 10.24
C GLN A 191 8.31 11.51 10.58
N GLU A 192 7.65 12.20 9.66
CA GLU A 192 6.30 12.73 9.79
C GLU A 192 5.59 12.67 8.43
N VAL A 193 4.27 12.84 8.44
CA VAL A 193 3.47 12.92 7.21
C VAL A 193 3.89 14.15 6.40
N VAL A 194 4.10 13.96 5.10
CA VAL A 194 4.49 15.05 4.19
C VAL A 194 3.49 15.14 3.05
N ALA A 195 2.92 16.33 2.86
CA ALA A 195 2.07 16.65 1.71
C ALA A 195 2.86 17.44 0.66
N LEU A 196 2.87 16.95 -0.59
CA LEU A 196 3.41 17.63 -1.75
C LEU A 196 2.28 17.86 -2.77
N GLY A 197 1.79 19.09 -2.84
CA GLY A 197 0.58 19.40 -3.61
C GLY A 197 -0.65 18.71 -2.99
N ASN A 198 -1.24 17.77 -3.72
CA ASN A 198 -2.30 16.89 -3.21
C ASN A 198 -1.85 15.43 -3.07
N THR A 199 -0.55 15.16 -3.08
CA THR A 199 0.00 13.83 -2.75
C THR A 199 0.45 13.83 -1.30
N VAL A 200 0.00 12.86 -0.50
CA VAL A 200 0.25 12.76 0.94
C VAL A 200 1.04 11.48 1.22
N HIS A 201 2.29 11.64 1.64
CA HIS A 201 3.18 10.55 2.04
C HIS A 201 2.95 10.20 3.51
N ILE A 202 2.53 8.97 3.78
CA ILE A 202 2.13 8.51 5.13
C ILE A 202 2.97 7.37 5.68
N ASP A 203 3.98 6.89 4.96
CA ASP A 203 4.96 5.96 5.54
C ASP A 203 5.85 6.70 6.55
N THR A 204 5.43 6.68 7.82
CA THR A 204 6.20 7.21 8.94
C THR A 204 7.06 6.14 9.62
N GLY A 205 7.38 5.06 8.89
CA GLY A 205 8.25 4.00 9.33
C GLY A 205 7.69 3.22 10.51
N GLY A 206 6.39 2.91 10.52
CA GLY A 206 5.75 2.17 11.63
C GLY A 206 6.37 0.81 11.93
N TRP A 207 7.12 0.25 10.98
CA TRP A 207 7.91 -0.97 11.09
C TRP A 207 9.33 -0.75 11.66
N LEU A 208 9.83 0.49 11.70
CA LEU A 208 11.13 0.85 12.28
C LEU A 208 11.03 1.01 13.81
N GLU A 209 12.15 0.83 14.51
CA GLU A 209 12.24 0.95 15.98
C GLU A 209 11.81 2.34 16.47
N LYS A 210 12.18 3.39 15.74
CA LYS A 210 11.91 4.80 16.09
C LYS A 210 10.76 5.43 15.30
N GLY A 211 10.10 4.67 14.43
CA GLY A 211 8.96 5.15 13.66
C GLY A 211 7.63 4.80 14.32
N HIS A 212 6.54 5.22 13.70
CA HIS A 212 5.18 5.02 14.18
C HIS A 212 4.24 4.73 13.02
N PHE A 213 3.10 4.09 13.27
CA PHE A 213 2.08 3.93 12.24
C PHE A 213 1.26 5.20 12.12
N THR A 214 1.25 5.80 10.92
CA THR A 214 0.24 6.80 10.57
C THR A 214 -1.06 6.08 10.26
N LEU A 215 -2.15 6.50 10.92
CA LEU A 215 -3.53 6.14 10.60
C LEU A 215 -4.25 7.42 10.17
N LEU A 216 -4.21 7.71 8.87
CA LEU A 216 -4.76 8.93 8.29
C LEU A 216 -6.29 8.80 8.10
N ASP A 217 -7.09 9.61 8.79
CA ASP A 217 -8.55 9.66 8.60
C ASP A 217 -8.86 10.30 7.24
N LEU A 218 -9.37 9.49 6.30
CA LEU A 218 -9.63 9.92 4.92
C LEU A 218 -10.81 10.90 4.81
N GLY A 219 -11.65 11.00 5.84
CA GLY A 219 -12.72 11.98 5.90
C GLY A 219 -12.27 13.36 6.38
N ASN A 220 -11.09 13.47 6.99
CA ASN A 220 -10.69 14.66 7.75
C ASN A 220 -9.17 14.87 7.76
N PHE A 221 -8.58 15.20 6.61
CA PHE A 221 -7.17 15.56 6.45
C PHE A 221 -6.94 16.66 5.41
#